data_AF-A0A8B8RGG6-F1
#
_entry.id   AF-A0A8B8RGG6-F1
#
_cell.length_a   1.000
_cell.length_b   1.000
_cell.length_c   1.000
_cell.angle_alpha   90.00
_cell.angle_beta   90.00
_cell.angle_gamma   90.00
#
_symmetry.space_group_name_H-M   'P 1'
#
loop_
_entity.id
_entity.type
_entity.pdbx_description
1 polymer ?
#
loop_
_entity_poly.entity_id
_entity_poly.type
_entity_poly.pdbx_seq_one_letter_code
_entity_poly.pdbx_strand_id
1 'polypeptide(L)'
;MRAQSLLLLVALLALGSQLPAALGRRKGEKSGGCPPDDRPCLLSVPDQCVDDSQCPLRMKCCHQACFRQCIRKVSLKKGGCPEDRTRCLGPVQHLCSKDSDCQGLKRCCLGACGRDCRNPVRG
;
A
#
# COMPACT_ATOMS: atom_id res chain seq x y z
N MET A 1 26.18 -32.12 -30.08
CA MET A 1 25.52 -32.34 -28.76
C MET A 1 25.79 -31.24 -27.73
N ARG A 2 27.01 -30.66 -27.63
CA ARG A 2 27.31 -29.62 -26.61
C ARG A 2 26.67 -28.25 -26.87
N ALA A 3 26.62 -27.79 -28.12
CA ALA A 3 26.05 -26.48 -28.46
C ALA A 3 24.52 -26.42 -28.27
N GLN A 4 23.80 -27.50 -28.62
CA GLN A 4 22.35 -27.61 -28.43
C GLN A 4 21.97 -27.62 -26.94
N SER A 5 22.76 -28.29 -26.11
CA SER A 5 22.56 -28.29 -24.65
C SER A 5 22.77 -26.91 -24.05
N LEU A 6 23.75 -26.13 -24.56
CA LEU A 6 24.00 -24.76 -24.11
C LEU A 6 22.88 -23.81 -24.56
N LEU A 7 22.39 -23.94 -25.79
CA LEU A 7 21.27 -23.15 -26.30
C LEU A 7 19.97 -23.40 -25.51
N LEU A 8 19.69 -24.66 -25.14
CA LEU A 8 18.56 -25.01 -24.28
C LEU A 8 18.69 -24.43 -22.86
N LEU A 9 19.89 -24.44 -22.28
CA LEU A 9 20.14 -23.87 -20.96
C LEU A 9 19.92 -22.34 -20.95
N VAL A 10 20.38 -21.65 -21.99
CA VAL A 10 20.20 -20.19 -22.15
C VAL A 10 18.72 -19.84 -22.32
N ALA A 11 17.97 -20.63 -23.08
CA ALA A 11 16.53 -20.44 -23.25
C ALA A 11 15.74 -20.64 -21.93
N LEU A 12 16.10 -21.65 -21.12
CA LEU A 12 15.49 -21.90 -19.80
C LEU A 12 15.78 -20.77 -18.80
N LEU A 13 16.99 -20.21 -18.81
CA LEU A 13 17.35 -19.07 -17.96
C LEU A 13 16.60 -17.79 -18.33
N ALA A 14 16.28 -17.58 -19.62
CA ALA A 14 15.50 -16.43 -20.07
C ALA A 14 14.01 -16.50 -19.62
N LEU A 15 13.42 -17.70 -19.61
CA LEU A 15 12.02 -17.90 -19.18
C LEU A 15 11.81 -17.79 -17.65
N GLY A 16 12.87 -17.93 -16.85
CA GLY A 16 12.79 -17.82 -15.38
C GLY A 16 12.52 -16.40 -14.85
N SER A 17 12.45 -15.39 -15.72
CA SER A 17 12.38 -13.97 -15.35
C SER A 17 10.97 -13.40 -15.19
N GLN A 18 9.91 -14.18 -15.42
CA GLN A 18 8.52 -13.70 -15.37
C GLN A 18 7.67 -14.41 -14.31
N LEU A 19 8.23 -14.65 -13.13
CA LEU A 19 7.41 -14.97 -11.96
C LEU A 19 6.68 -13.69 -11.50
N PRO A 20 5.34 -13.70 -11.42
CA PRO A 20 4.60 -12.62 -10.79
C PRO A 20 5.10 -12.48 -9.35
N ALA A 21 5.48 -11.26 -8.95
CA ALA A 21 5.87 -10.95 -7.60
C ALA A 21 4.65 -11.07 -6.66
N ALA A 22 4.30 -12.29 -6.28
CA ALA A 22 3.31 -12.57 -5.26
C ALA A 22 4.01 -13.32 -4.12
N LEU A 23 3.85 -12.77 -2.91
CA LEU A 23 4.21 -13.37 -1.62
C LEU A 23 5.68 -13.23 -1.17
N GLY A 24 6.13 -11.99 -1.00
CA GLY A 24 7.31 -11.69 -0.20
C GLY A 24 7.18 -10.33 0.44
N ARG A 25 7.22 -10.27 1.79
CA ARG A 25 7.42 -9.01 2.52
C ARG A 25 8.61 -8.30 1.87
N ARG A 26 8.40 -7.11 1.27
CA ARG A 26 9.53 -6.44 0.60
C ARG A 26 10.58 -6.16 1.67
N LYS A 27 11.85 -6.48 1.36
CA LYS A 27 12.99 -6.15 2.21
C LYS A 27 12.91 -4.65 2.53
N GLY A 28 12.70 -4.30 3.81
CA GLY A 28 12.51 -2.92 4.25
C GLY A 28 11.09 -2.54 4.71
N GLU A 29 10.07 -3.38 4.57
CA GLU A 29 8.70 -3.02 4.96
C GLU A 29 8.43 -3.06 6.48
N LYS A 30 8.06 -1.91 7.06
CA LYS A 30 7.71 -1.76 8.47
C LYS A 30 6.23 -2.00 8.74
N SER A 31 5.92 -2.49 9.95
CA SER A 31 4.54 -2.66 10.43
C SER A 31 3.77 -1.33 10.52
N GLY A 32 2.44 -1.41 10.40
CA GLY A 32 1.54 -0.25 10.36
C GLY A 32 1.28 0.22 8.92
N GLY A 33 0.49 1.29 8.79
CA GLY A 33 0.09 1.85 7.51
C GLY A 33 0.52 3.30 7.32
N CYS A 34 0.35 3.79 6.10
CA CYS A 34 0.40 5.21 5.81
C CYS A 34 -0.91 5.87 6.26
N PRO A 35 -0.87 7.07 6.86
CA PRO A 35 -2.09 7.85 7.09
C PRO A 35 -2.73 8.21 5.74
N PRO A 36 -4.06 8.45 5.69
CA PRO A 36 -4.71 8.93 4.49
C PRO A 36 -4.11 10.24 3.99
N ASP A 37 -4.18 10.45 2.69
CA ASP A 37 -3.72 11.66 2.02
C ASP A 37 -4.91 12.40 1.41
N ASP A 38 -5.44 13.37 2.15
CA ASP A 38 -6.54 14.24 1.69
C ASP A 38 -6.03 15.54 1.07
N ARG A 39 -4.71 15.72 1.01
CA ARG A 39 -4.12 16.96 0.55
C ARG A 39 -4.17 17.01 -0.97
N PRO A 40 -4.50 18.17 -1.55
CA PRO A 40 -4.42 18.33 -2.98
C PRO A 40 -2.96 18.17 -3.44
N CYS A 41 -2.81 17.53 -4.60
CA CYS A 41 -1.57 17.46 -5.33
C CYS A 41 -1.25 18.82 -5.96
N LEU A 42 -0.60 19.72 -5.23
CA LEU A 42 -0.31 21.06 -5.72
C LEU A 42 1.05 21.17 -6.42
N LEU A 43 2.04 20.41 -5.94
CA LEU A 43 3.40 20.44 -6.45
C LEU A 43 4.01 19.05 -6.38
N SER A 44 4.47 18.53 -7.51
CA SER A 44 5.26 17.31 -7.56
C SER A 44 6.71 17.68 -7.29
N VAL A 45 7.25 17.20 -6.17
CA VAL A 45 8.68 17.26 -5.86
C VAL A 45 9.28 15.86 -5.94
N PRO A 46 10.60 15.71 -6.12
CA PRO A 46 11.22 14.39 -6.12
C PRO A 46 10.95 13.61 -4.83
N ASP A 47 10.78 12.30 -4.98
CA ASP A 47 10.63 11.37 -3.86
C ASP A 47 11.84 11.44 -2.92
N GLN A 48 11.58 11.57 -1.62
CA GLN A 48 12.59 11.66 -0.57
C GLN A 48 12.94 10.30 0.03
N CYS A 49 12.16 9.26 -0.29
CA CYS A 49 12.38 7.89 0.13
C CYS A 49 11.82 6.93 -0.94
N VAL A 50 12.39 5.73 -1.02
CA VAL A 50 11.87 4.66 -1.89
C VAL A 50 11.05 3.63 -1.10
N ASP A 51 11.53 3.29 0.10
CA ASP A 51 10.91 2.31 0.99
C ASP A 51 11.13 2.66 2.48
N ASP A 52 10.47 1.93 3.38
CA ASP A 52 10.50 2.29 4.81
C ASP A 52 11.88 2.13 5.47
N SER A 53 12.84 1.42 4.85
CA SER A 53 14.18 1.23 5.43
C SER A 53 14.96 2.55 5.52
N GLN A 54 14.67 3.50 4.62
CA GLN A 54 15.26 4.84 4.61
C GLN A 54 14.64 5.76 5.67
N CYS A 55 13.48 5.38 6.19
CA CYS A 55 12.78 6.17 7.20
C CYS A 55 13.23 5.81 8.62
N PRO A 56 13.10 6.73 9.60
CA PRO A 56 13.28 6.41 11.01
C PRO A 56 12.30 5.34 11.53
N LEU A 57 12.58 4.75 12.69
CA LEU A 57 11.86 3.57 13.24
C LEU A 57 10.32 3.71 13.25
N ARG A 58 9.79 4.88 13.64
CA ARG A 58 8.34 5.15 13.73
C ARG A 58 7.74 5.77 12.46
N MET A 59 8.49 5.78 11.37
CA MET A 59 8.07 6.37 10.09
C MET A 59 8.07 5.32 8.98
N LYS A 60 7.18 5.52 8.01
CA LYS A 60 7.06 4.75 6.78
C LYS A 60 7.22 5.68 5.58
N CYS A 61 7.70 5.14 4.47
CA CYS A 61 7.79 5.85 3.22
C CYS A 61 6.41 5.85 2.55
N CYS A 62 5.74 7.00 2.60
CA CYS A 62 4.35 7.15 2.19
C CYS A 62 4.24 8.15 1.06
N HIS A 63 3.37 7.86 0.10
CA HIS A 63 2.99 8.84 -0.91
C HIS A 63 2.00 9.82 -0.29
N GLN A 64 2.40 11.10 -0.16
CA GLN A 64 1.55 12.19 0.29
C GLN A 64 1.76 13.42 -0.58
N ALA A 65 0.68 14.10 -0.96
CA ALA A 65 0.70 15.31 -1.77
C ALA A 65 1.60 15.18 -3.01
N CYS A 66 1.52 14.05 -3.71
CA CYS A 66 2.25 13.76 -4.96
C CYS A 66 3.75 13.46 -4.89
N PHE A 67 4.27 13.11 -3.72
CA PHE A 67 5.61 12.57 -3.61
C PHE A 67 5.74 11.63 -2.41
N ARG A 68 6.79 10.81 -2.40
CA ARG A 68 7.13 9.94 -1.28
C ARG A 68 7.96 10.67 -0.25
N GLN A 69 7.56 10.53 0.99
CA GLN A 69 8.27 11.08 2.15
C GLN A 69 8.06 10.22 3.38
N CYS A 70 8.96 10.36 4.35
CA CYS A 70 8.88 9.66 5.61
C CYS A 70 7.82 10.28 6.51
N ILE A 71 6.68 9.60 6.68
CA ILE A 71 5.55 10.05 7.50
C ILE A 71 5.38 9.12 8.70
N ARG A 72 4.89 9.66 9.83
CA ARG A 72 4.54 8.85 10.99
C ARG A 72 3.50 7.79 10.60
N LYS A 73 3.83 6.53 10.90
CA LYS A 73 2.94 5.41 10.61
C LYS A 73 1.72 5.40 11.53
N VAL A 74 0.60 4.89 11.01
CA VAL A 74 -0.61 4.63 11.79
C VAL A 74 -0.71 3.16 12.16
N SER A 75 -1.28 2.88 13.33
CA SER A 75 -1.60 1.50 13.73
C SER A 75 -2.76 0.99 12.89
N LEU A 76 -2.62 -0.25 12.40
CA LEU A 76 -3.67 -0.95 11.68
C LEU A 76 -4.28 -2.01 12.59
N LYS A 77 -5.60 -2.14 12.58
CA LYS A 77 -6.30 -3.28 13.20
C LYS A 77 -6.09 -4.55 12.38
N LYS A 78 -6.66 -5.68 12.81
CA LYS A 78 -6.56 -6.96 12.10
C LYS A 78 -7.57 -7.02 10.94
N GLY A 79 -7.22 -7.70 9.85
CA GLY A 79 -8.04 -7.87 8.65
C GLY A 79 -7.93 -6.70 7.66
N GLY A 80 -8.51 -6.84 6.47
CA GLY A 80 -8.48 -5.85 5.40
C GLY A 80 -9.76 -5.02 5.30
N CYS A 81 -9.71 -3.92 4.54
CA CYS A 81 -10.93 -3.21 4.16
C CYS A 81 -11.71 -4.01 3.10
N PRO A 82 -13.05 -4.09 3.20
CA PRO A 82 -13.85 -4.70 2.15
C PRO A 82 -13.72 -3.89 0.85
N GLU A 83 -13.79 -4.58 -0.29
CA GLU A 83 -13.84 -3.92 -1.59
C GLU A 83 -15.18 -3.18 -1.74
N ASP A 84 -15.13 -1.93 -2.16
CA ASP A 84 -16.30 -1.10 -2.45
C ASP A 84 -16.32 -0.76 -3.93
N ARG A 85 -17.27 -1.32 -4.67
CA ARG A 85 -17.46 -1.09 -6.11
C ARG A 85 -18.56 -0.08 -6.42
N THR A 86 -19.12 0.55 -5.40
CA THR A 86 -20.18 1.54 -5.60
C THR A 86 -19.60 2.85 -6.12
N ARG A 87 -20.41 3.61 -6.86
CA ARG A 87 -20.06 4.96 -7.31
C ARG A 87 -20.59 5.97 -6.32
N CYS A 88 -19.81 7.02 -6.06
CA CYS A 88 -20.30 8.10 -5.22
C CYS A 88 -21.32 8.95 -5.96
N LEU A 89 -22.46 9.19 -5.33
CA LEU A 89 -23.53 10.05 -5.85
C LEU A 89 -23.75 11.31 -4.98
N GLY A 90 -23.01 11.44 -3.89
CA GLY A 90 -23.16 12.52 -2.92
C GLY A 90 -21.85 13.28 -2.68
N PRO A 91 -21.85 14.20 -1.71
CA PRO A 91 -20.62 14.85 -1.28
C PRO A 91 -19.67 13.82 -0.65
N VAL A 92 -18.38 13.99 -0.90
CA VAL A 92 -17.33 13.20 -0.24
C VAL A 92 -17.23 13.64 1.21
N GLN A 93 -17.25 12.69 2.14
CA GLN A 93 -17.08 12.95 3.56
C GLN A 93 -16.21 11.88 4.22
N HIS A 94 -15.27 12.31 5.05
CA HIS A 94 -14.40 11.41 5.82
C HIS A 94 -14.86 11.39 7.28
N LEU A 95 -15.54 10.32 7.68
CA LEU A 95 -16.05 10.10 9.04
C LEU A 95 -14.98 9.54 9.99
N CYS A 96 -13.85 9.10 9.43
CA CYS A 96 -12.69 8.62 10.16
C CYS A 96 -11.40 8.93 9.40
N SER A 97 -10.28 8.96 10.13
CA SER A 97 -8.94 9.14 9.57
C SER A 97 -8.05 7.91 9.77
N LYS A 98 -8.25 7.15 10.84
CA LYS A 98 -7.45 5.97 11.18
C LYS A 98 -8.31 4.94 11.90
N ASP A 99 -7.84 3.69 11.92
CA ASP A 99 -8.58 2.59 12.53
C ASP A 99 -8.94 2.85 14.01
N SER A 100 -8.11 3.59 14.75
CA SER A 100 -8.39 3.93 16.15
C SER A 100 -9.58 4.86 16.35
N ASP A 101 -10.03 5.55 15.30
CA ASP A 101 -11.23 6.40 15.35
C ASP A 101 -12.50 5.54 15.30
N CYS A 102 -12.39 4.30 14.81
CA CYS A 102 -13.49 3.36 14.72
C CYS A 102 -13.60 2.51 15.99
N GLN A 103 -14.83 2.24 16.43
CA GLN A 103 -15.09 1.39 17.60
C GLN A 103 -14.82 -0.10 17.30
N GLY A 104 -14.40 -0.84 18.34
CA GLY A 104 -14.20 -2.28 18.27
C GLY A 104 -13.18 -2.70 17.20
N LEU A 105 -13.51 -3.72 16.41
CA LEU A 105 -12.64 -4.26 15.35
C LEU A 105 -12.78 -3.53 14.01
N LYS A 106 -13.69 -2.55 13.90
CA LYS A 106 -13.92 -1.82 12.65
C LYS A 106 -12.69 -1.03 12.24
N ARG A 107 -12.44 -0.99 10.94
CA ARG A 107 -11.34 -0.27 10.29
C ARG A 107 -11.85 0.99 9.61
N CYS A 108 -10.99 1.99 9.49
CA CYS A 108 -11.29 3.17 8.69
C CYS A 108 -10.94 2.88 7.23
N CYS A 109 -11.96 2.75 6.39
CA CYS A 109 -11.82 2.29 5.02
C CYS A 109 -12.23 3.37 4.03
N LEU A 110 -11.55 3.43 2.88
CA LEU A 110 -12.01 4.22 1.76
C LEU A 110 -13.17 3.47 1.09
N GLY A 111 -14.34 4.10 1.08
CA GLY A 111 -15.49 3.69 0.29
C GLY A 111 -15.75 4.67 -0.85
N ALA A 112 -16.93 4.56 -1.48
CA ALA A 112 -17.28 5.40 -2.61
C ALA A 112 -17.26 6.90 -2.29
N CYS A 113 -17.93 7.33 -1.22
CA CYS A 113 -18.08 8.75 -0.87
C CYS A 113 -17.17 9.20 0.29
N GLY A 114 -15.94 8.72 0.33
CA GLY A 114 -14.96 9.08 1.36
C GLY A 114 -14.70 7.92 2.31
N ARG A 115 -14.49 8.21 3.60
CA ARG A 115 -14.03 7.19 4.56
C ARG A 115 -15.03 6.96 5.68
N ASP A 116 -15.24 5.70 6.01
CA ASP A 116 -16.14 5.26 7.06
C ASP A 116 -15.63 4.00 7.79
N CYS A 117 -16.24 3.71 8.92
CA CYS A 117 -15.86 2.59 9.76
C CYS A 117 -16.53 1.29 9.30
N ARG A 118 -15.76 0.35 8.75
CA ARG A 118 -16.29 -0.91 8.20
C ARG A 118 -15.75 -2.14 8.92
N ASN A 119 -16.56 -3.20 8.93
CA ASN A 119 -16.13 -4.48 9.45
C ASN A 119 -15.01 -5.05 8.54
N PRO A 120 -13.91 -5.51 9.12
CA PRO A 120 -12.80 -6.03 8.33
C PRO A 120 -13.15 -7.37 7.69
N VAL A 121 -12.61 -7.61 6.50
CA VAL A 121 -12.60 -8.93 5.85
C VAL A 121 -11.31 -9.68 6.18
N ARG A 122 -11.30 -10.99 6.01
CA ARG A 122 -10.06 -11.77 6.08
C ARG A 122 -9.16 -11.30 4.93
N GLY A 123 -7.93 -10.92 5.27
CA GLY A 123 -6.90 -10.51 4.32
C GLY A 123 -6.03 -11.67 3.90
#